data_AF-A0A1F5N8L4-F1
#
_entry.id   AF-A0A1F5N8L4-F1
#
_cell.length_a   1.000
_cell.length_b   1.000
_cell.length_c   1.000
_cell.angle_alpha   90.00
_cell.angle_beta   90.00
_cell.angle_gamma   90.00
#
_symmetry.space_group_name_H-M   'P 1'
#
loop_
_entity.id
_entity.type
_entity.pdbx_description
1 polymer ?
#
loop_
_entity_poly.entity_id
_entity_poly.type
_entity_poly.pdbx_seq_one_letter_code
_entity_poly.pdbx_strand_id
1 'polypeptide(L)'
;MYKLVLALLLVTSPLFAGQHSDYQLRPLVHWQIPNNEGRGIAGWTIFPDITQPFRTVIVAGWLMKDGQNWLEIMSGGVFTASTRTPLINVRAYNRNKRTDLYTEFQIRPNLTLASVFVTSPLQIKNFVFRSGFEFEAVTGLNGNIKNQALVGPRISFTVPKIAWLSVATVAYTDLRGHLIMRNYIVATIRH
;
A
#
# COMPACT_ATOMS: atom_id res chain seq x y z
N MET A 1 -24.58 -6.92 -2.63
CA MET A 1 -23.89 -5.93 -3.48
C MET A 1 -22.42 -5.74 -3.14
N TYR A 2 -22.01 -5.44 -1.89
CA TYR A 2 -20.57 -5.33 -1.54
C TYR A 2 -19.78 -6.65 -1.71
N LYS A 3 -20.39 -7.80 -1.37
CA LYS A 3 -19.84 -9.14 -1.69
C LYS A 3 -19.63 -9.33 -3.19
N LEU A 4 -20.48 -8.71 -4.01
CA LEU A 4 -20.44 -8.79 -5.46
C LEU A 4 -19.35 -7.87 -6.03
N VAL A 5 -19.13 -6.67 -5.48
CA VAL A 5 -18.00 -5.79 -5.85
C VAL A 5 -16.66 -6.38 -5.43
N LEU A 6 -16.58 -6.94 -4.21
CA LEU A 6 -15.39 -7.64 -3.74
C LEU A 6 -15.11 -8.89 -4.57
N ALA A 7 -16.15 -9.69 -4.88
CA ALA A 7 -16.04 -10.83 -5.78
C ALA A 7 -15.69 -10.39 -7.20
N LEU A 8 -16.26 -9.30 -7.73
CA LEU A 8 -15.93 -8.81 -9.08
C LEU A 8 -14.48 -8.34 -9.13
N LEU A 9 -14.00 -7.60 -8.12
CA LEU A 9 -12.58 -7.23 -8.02
C LEU A 9 -11.70 -8.48 -7.92
N LEU A 10 -12.03 -9.44 -7.06
CA LEU A 10 -11.26 -10.68 -6.88
C LEU A 10 -11.31 -11.62 -8.10
N VAL A 11 -12.38 -11.58 -8.91
CA VAL A 11 -12.59 -12.46 -10.08
C VAL A 11 -12.12 -11.81 -11.39
N THR A 12 -12.25 -10.49 -11.53
CA THR A 12 -11.73 -9.75 -12.70
C THR A 12 -10.23 -9.50 -12.62
N SER A 13 -9.66 -9.50 -11.40
CA SER A 13 -8.22 -9.40 -11.17
C SER A 13 -7.41 -10.52 -11.88
N PRO A 14 -7.75 -11.82 -11.72
CA PRO A 14 -7.14 -12.90 -12.48
C PRO A 14 -7.36 -12.83 -14.00
N LEU A 15 -8.54 -12.37 -14.44
CA LEU A 15 -8.86 -12.24 -15.86
C LEU A 15 -8.02 -11.14 -16.54
N PHE A 16 -7.78 -10.02 -15.83
CA PHE A 16 -6.86 -8.97 -16.27
C PHE A 16 -5.39 -9.43 -16.19
N ALA A 17 -5.02 -10.21 -15.17
CA ALA A 17 -3.69 -10.80 -15.01
C ALA A 17 -3.32 -11.80 -16.12
N GLY A 18 -4.31 -12.52 -16.67
CA GLY A 18 -4.11 -13.42 -17.80
C GLY A 18 -3.85 -12.71 -19.14
N GLN A 19 -4.21 -11.42 -19.25
CA GLN A 19 -4.02 -10.60 -20.47
C GLN A 19 -2.91 -9.56 -20.34
N HIS A 20 -2.51 -9.20 -19.11
CA HIS A 20 -1.47 -8.21 -18.83
C HIS A 20 -0.43 -8.79 -17.86
N SER A 21 0.82 -8.93 -18.31
CA SER A 21 1.93 -9.54 -17.56
C SER A 21 2.28 -8.86 -16.24
N ASP A 22 1.81 -7.63 -16.03
CA ASP A 22 2.24 -6.76 -14.93
C ASP A 22 1.13 -6.50 -13.89
N TYR A 23 0.20 -7.43 -13.75
CA TYR A 23 -0.79 -7.41 -12.66
C TYR A 23 -0.14 -7.77 -11.31
N GLN A 24 -0.49 -7.04 -10.24
CA GLN A 24 0.01 -7.30 -8.88
C GLN A 24 -1.13 -7.28 -7.86
N LEU A 25 -1.26 -8.37 -7.09
CA LEU A 25 -2.18 -8.43 -5.95
C LEU A 25 -1.41 -8.42 -4.62
N ARG A 26 -1.62 -7.36 -3.84
CA ARG A 26 -0.93 -7.11 -2.58
C ARG A 26 -1.88 -7.16 -1.38
N PRO A 27 -1.92 -8.26 -0.64
CA PRO A 27 -2.44 -8.28 0.72
C PRO A 27 -1.52 -7.49 1.66
N LEU A 28 -2.12 -6.65 2.49
CA LEU A 28 -1.45 -5.88 3.53
C LEU A 28 -2.21 -6.02 4.85
N VAL A 29 -1.47 -6.18 5.92
CA VAL A 29 -1.97 -6.08 7.29
C VAL A 29 -1.26 -4.91 7.94
N HIS A 30 -2.03 -3.98 8.50
CA HIS A 30 -1.57 -2.84 9.26
C HIS A 30 -2.16 -2.90 10.66
N TRP A 31 -1.34 -2.71 11.68
CA TRP A 31 -1.82 -2.61 13.05
C TRP A 31 -1.18 -1.43 13.76
N GLN A 32 -1.95 -0.78 14.64
CA GLN A 32 -1.52 0.35 15.45
C GLN A 32 -2.01 0.16 16.89
N ILE A 33 -1.12 0.37 17.85
CA ILE A 33 -1.37 0.30 19.29
C ILE A 33 -0.85 1.61 19.91
N PRO A 34 -1.64 2.70 19.91
CA PRO A 34 -1.28 3.96 20.55
C PRO A 34 -1.59 3.92 22.06
N ASN A 35 -0.81 4.65 22.85
CA ASN A 35 -1.13 5.02 24.22
C ASN A 35 -2.05 6.27 24.24
N ASN A 36 -2.42 6.72 25.45
CA ASN A 36 -3.29 7.89 25.64
C ASN A 36 -2.72 9.21 25.08
N GLU A 37 -1.41 9.29 24.87
CA GLU A 37 -0.71 10.45 24.30
C GLU A 37 -0.56 10.34 22.77
N GLY A 38 -1.14 9.30 22.14
CA GLY A 38 -1.01 9.04 20.71
C GLY A 38 0.35 8.46 20.30
N ARG A 39 1.22 8.10 21.25
CA ARG A 39 2.52 7.45 20.99
C ARG A 39 2.38 5.95 21.13
N GLY A 40 3.11 5.15 20.37
CA GLY A 40 3.02 3.70 20.57
C GLY A 40 3.78 2.89 19.54
N ILE A 41 3.21 1.74 19.18
CA ILE A 41 3.81 0.81 18.24
C ILE A 41 2.86 0.59 17.06
N ALA A 42 3.43 0.56 15.86
CA ALA A 42 2.74 0.13 14.66
C ALA A 42 3.53 -0.96 13.95
N GLY A 43 2.85 -1.72 13.11
CA GLY A 43 3.51 -2.68 12.24
C GLY A 43 2.72 -2.99 10.98
N TRP A 44 3.47 -3.46 9.99
CA TRP A 44 2.94 -3.85 8.69
C TRP A 44 3.50 -5.18 8.23
N THR A 45 2.61 -5.97 7.65
CA THR A 45 2.97 -7.14 6.85
C THR A 45 2.45 -6.89 5.43
N ILE A 46 3.33 -7.00 4.44
CA ILE A 46 3.00 -6.79 3.02
C ILE A 46 3.43 -8.01 2.24
N PHE A 47 2.50 -8.59 1.50
CA PHE A 47 2.77 -9.61 0.50
C PHE A 47 2.84 -8.90 -0.86
N PRO A 48 4.05 -8.61 -1.41
CA PRO A 48 4.20 -7.68 -2.54
C PRO A 48 3.62 -8.18 -3.86
N ASP A 49 3.41 -9.49 -4.01
CA ASP A 49 2.60 -10.09 -5.06
C ASP A 49 2.36 -11.57 -4.71
N ILE A 50 1.09 -11.96 -4.48
CA ILE A 50 0.77 -13.36 -4.16
C ILE A 50 0.83 -14.30 -5.36
N THR A 51 0.93 -13.75 -6.57
CA THR A 51 1.04 -14.54 -7.80
C THR A 51 2.49 -14.95 -8.11
N GLN A 52 3.45 -14.40 -7.37
CA GLN A 52 4.88 -14.65 -7.52
C GLN A 52 5.46 -15.47 -6.35
N PRO A 53 6.70 -15.99 -6.47
CA PRO A 53 7.37 -16.71 -5.39
C PRO A 53 7.37 -15.93 -4.07
N PHE A 54 7.32 -16.67 -2.95
CA PHE A 54 7.15 -16.11 -1.62
C PHE A 54 8.15 -14.97 -1.33
N ARG A 55 7.57 -13.78 -1.15
CA ARG A 55 8.25 -12.57 -0.70
C ARG A 55 7.30 -11.86 0.25
N THR A 56 7.78 -11.50 1.44
CA THR A 56 6.98 -10.79 2.44
C THR A 56 7.82 -9.68 3.04
N VAL A 57 7.23 -8.51 3.23
CA VAL A 57 7.83 -7.41 3.99
C VAL A 57 7.17 -7.40 5.36
N ILE A 58 7.97 -7.45 6.42
CA ILE A 58 7.49 -7.30 7.80
C ILE A 58 8.28 -6.18 8.45
N VAL A 59 7.57 -5.20 8.99
CA VAL A 59 8.15 -4.06 9.71
C VAL A 59 7.33 -3.74 10.94
N ALA A 60 8.00 -3.26 11.98
CA ALA A 60 7.36 -2.70 13.17
C ALA A 60 8.23 -1.60 13.76
N GLY A 61 7.61 -0.71 14.53
CA GLY A 61 8.34 0.35 15.21
C GLY A 61 7.46 1.43 15.77
N TRP A 62 8.05 2.61 15.93
CA TRP A 62 7.47 3.74 16.63
C TRP A 62 6.29 4.35 15.86
N LEU A 63 5.23 4.68 16.60
CA LEU A 63 4.04 5.37 16.12
C LEU A 63 3.87 6.70 16.85
N MET A 64 3.58 7.75 16.10
CA MET A 64 3.00 9.01 16.60
C MET A 64 1.68 9.23 15.89
N LYS A 65 0.60 9.46 16.64
CA LYS A 65 -0.76 9.53 16.13
C LYS A 65 -1.47 10.74 16.70
N ASP A 66 -2.16 11.48 15.84
CA ASP A 66 -3.05 12.58 16.21
C ASP A 66 -4.37 12.41 15.43
N GLY A 67 -5.38 11.88 16.12
CA GLY A 67 -6.66 11.50 15.52
C GLY A 67 -6.49 10.50 14.37
N GLN A 68 -6.75 10.95 13.13
CA GLN A 68 -6.60 10.15 11.91
C GLN A 68 -5.21 10.27 11.28
N ASN A 69 -4.41 11.24 11.72
CA ASN A 69 -3.06 11.48 11.23
C ASN A 69 -2.07 10.60 11.99
N TRP A 70 -1.02 10.15 11.31
CA TRP A 70 0.04 9.39 11.96
C TRP A 70 1.37 9.49 11.23
N LEU A 71 2.43 9.21 11.97
CA LEU A 71 3.81 9.02 11.53
C LEU A 71 4.32 7.71 12.14
N GLU A 72 4.94 6.88 11.32
CA GLU A 72 5.51 5.59 11.67
C GLU A 72 6.99 5.56 11.28
N ILE A 73 7.85 5.16 12.21
CA ILE A 73 9.28 4.92 11.96
C ILE A 73 9.55 3.47 12.35
N MET A 74 9.73 2.63 11.35
CA MET A 74 9.77 1.18 11.50
C MET A 74 11.06 0.59 10.97
N SER A 75 11.43 -0.54 11.54
CA SER A 75 12.51 -1.39 11.05
C SER A 75 11.99 -2.81 10.86
N GLY A 76 12.66 -3.56 10.00
CA GLY A 76 12.26 -4.94 9.73
C GLY A 76 13.03 -5.54 8.58
N GLY A 77 12.36 -6.36 7.78
CA GLY A 77 13.01 -7.08 6.70
C GLY A 77 12.09 -7.48 5.54
N VAL A 78 12.72 -7.70 4.39
CA VAL A 78 12.15 -8.43 3.27
C VAL A 78 12.57 -9.87 3.43
N PHE A 79 11.59 -10.74 3.57
CA PHE A 79 11.75 -12.17 3.77
C PHE A 79 11.39 -12.89 2.48
N THR A 80 12.31 -13.69 1.96
CA THR A 80 12.02 -14.68 0.92
C THR A 80 12.23 -16.08 1.51
N ALA A 81 12.03 -17.13 0.71
CA ALA A 81 12.31 -18.50 1.13
C ALA A 81 13.76 -18.71 1.63
N SER A 82 14.72 -17.94 1.09
CA SER A 82 16.16 -18.13 1.32
C SER A 82 16.90 -16.90 1.84
N THR A 83 16.27 -15.72 1.86
CA THR A 83 16.98 -14.48 2.19
C THR A 83 16.19 -13.60 3.15
N ARG A 84 16.94 -12.82 3.94
CA ARG A 84 16.42 -11.79 4.83
C ARG A 84 17.19 -10.51 4.55
N THR A 85 16.53 -9.53 3.95
CA THR A 85 17.14 -8.24 3.65
C THR A 85 16.63 -7.21 4.66
N PRO A 86 17.50 -6.60 5.49
CA PRO A 86 17.06 -5.61 6.46
C PRO A 86 16.48 -4.38 5.75
N LEU A 87 15.56 -3.68 6.42
CA LEU A 87 14.95 -2.47 5.89
C LEU A 87 14.57 -1.49 7.01
N ILE A 88 14.65 -0.21 6.68
CA ILE A 88 14.08 0.90 7.45
C ILE A 88 12.92 1.46 6.64
N ASN A 89 11.83 1.80 7.31
CA ASN A 89 10.63 2.29 6.66
C ASN A 89 10.00 3.41 7.48
N VAL A 90 9.89 4.57 6.86
CA VAL A 90 9.23 5.74 7.41
C VAL A 90 7.95 5.98 6.64
N ARG A 91 6.83 6.11 7.32
CA ARG A 91 5.53 6.33 6.70
C ARG A 91 4.79 7.43 7.43
N ALA A 92 4.07 8.25 6.69
CA ALA A 92 3.18 9.25 7.27
C ALA A 92 1.86 9.27 6.52
N TYR A 93 0.80 9.57 7.25
CA TYR A 93 -0.53 9.76 6.70
C TYR A 93 -1.16 10.99 7.34
N ASN A 94 -1.64 11.89 6.50
CA ASN A 94 -2.40 13.04 6.91
C ASN A 94 -3.77 12.99 6.22
N ARG A 95 -4.83 13.10 7.01
CA ARG A 95 -6.21 13.15 6.52
C ARG A 95 -6.88 14.43 7.00
N ASN A 96 -7.38 15.19 6.04
CA ASN A 96 -8.22 16.34 6.28
C ASN A 96 -9.59 16.16 5.58
N LYS A 97 -10.45 17.18 5.64
CA LYS A 97 -11.80 17.10 5.05
C LYS A 97 -11.80 16.94 3.52
N ARG A 98 -10.75 17.42 2.84
CA ARG A 98 -10.66 17.45 1.38
C ARG A 98 -9.77 16.36 0.82
N THR A 99 -8.70 16.01 1.52
CA THR A 99 -7.65 15.15 0.99
C THR A 99 -7.09 14.19 2.04
N ASP A 100 -6.66 13.03 1.55
CA ASP A 100 -5.81 12.09 2.27
C ASP A 100 -4.45 12.10 1.56
N LEU A 101 -3.38 12.39 2.30
CA LEU A 101 -1.99 12.37 1.86
C LEU A 101 -1.27 11.23 2.56
N TYR A 102 -0.59 10.40 1.80
CA TYR A 102 0.29 9.35 2.31
C TYR A 102 1.66 9.52 1.71
N THR A 103 2.68 9.29 2.52
CA THR A 103 4.07 9.23 2.10
C THR A 103 4.75 8.05 2.75
N GLU A 104 5.54 7.32 1.98
CA GLU A 104 6.37 6.22 2.43
C GLU A 104 7.78 6.39 1.87
N PHE A 105 8.76 6.18 2.72
CA PHE A 105 10.14 6.04 2.34
C PHE A 105 10.70 4.75 2.93
N GLN A 106 11.37 3.97 2.10
CA GLN A 106 11.96 2.70 2.49
C GLN A 106 13.42 2.66 2.04
N ILE A 107 14.29 2.25 2.95
CA ILE A 107 15.72 2.06 2.70
C ILE A 107 16.05 0.59 2.90
N ARG A 108 16.75 0.01 1.94
CA ARG A 108 17.32 -1.35 1.98
C ARG A 108 18.78 -1.27 1.50
N PRO A 109 19.63 -2.26 1.80
CA PRO A 109 21.02 -2.27 1.34
C PRO A 109 21.19 -2.12 -0.19
N ASN A 110 20.23 -2.61 -0.98
CA ASN A 110 20.31 -2.65 -2.44
C ASN A 110 19.41 -1.64 -3.16
N LEU A 111 18.45 -1.02 -2.47
CA LEU A 111 17.51 -0.06 -3.08
C LEU A 111 16.93 0.91 -2.06
N THR A 112 16.44 2.03 -2.55
CA THR A 112 15.46 2.88 -1.86
C THR A 112 14.13 2.88 -2.60
N LEU A 113 13.04 3.05 -1.87
CA LEU A 113 11.70 3.20 -2.43
C LEU A 113 11.04 4.42 -1.80
N ALA A 114 10.41 5.25 -2.61
CA ALA A 114 9.51 6.32 -2.18
C ALA A 114 8.13 6.06 -2.78
N SER A 115 7.07 6.15 -1.98
CA SER A 115 5.70 6.08 -2.47
C SER A 115 4.88 7.22 -1.87
N VAL A 116 4.08 7.88 -2.69
CA VAL A 116 3.22 8.98 -2.26
C VAL A 116 1.87 8.82 -2.92
N PHE A 117 0.79 8.98 -2.16
CA PHE A 117 -0.52 9.18 -2.77
C PHE A 117 -1.23 10.39 -2.20
N VAL A 118 -2.02 11.03 -3.05
CA VAL A 118 -3.01 12.02 -2.65
C VAL A 118 -4.36 11.58 -3.19
N THR A 119 -5.37 11.55 -2.33
CA THR A 119 -6.74 11.21 -2.72
C THR A 119 -7.75 12.16 -2.11
N SER A 120 -8.91 12.32 -2.73
CA SER A 120 -10.03 13.14 -2.27
C SER A 120 -11.30 12.30 -2.14
N PRO A 121 -12.26 12.63 -1.26
CA PRO A 121 -13.51 11.90 -1.18
C PRO A 121 -14.32 12.07 -2.47
N LEU A 122 -14.83 10.95 -2.96
CA LEU A 122 -15.77 10.89 -4.08
C LEU A 122 -17.01 10.13 -3.60
N GLN A 123 -18.11 10.85 -3.39
CA GLN A 123 -19.37 10.24 -2.98
C GLN A 123 -20.22 9.93 -4.21
N ILE A 124 -20.55 8.66 -4.40
CA ILE A 124 -21.46 8.19 -5.46
C ILE A 124 -22.61 7.47 -4.78
N LYS A 125 -23.78 8.11 -4.74
CA LYS A 125 -24.97 7.61 -4.02
C LYS A 125 -24.62 7.31 -2.54
N ASN A 126 -24.79 6.06 -2.12
CA ASN A 126 -24.56 5.59 -0.74
C ASN A 126 -23.12 5.08 -0.52
N PHE A 127 -22.22 5.28 -1.48
CA PHE A 127 -20.84 4.82 -1.40
C PHE A 127 -19.87 5.99 -1.34
N VAL A 128 -18.92 5.89 -0.40
CA VAL A 128 -17.83 6.84 -0.26
C VAL A 128 -16.55 6.16 -0.75
N PHE A 129 -16.06 6.64 -1.89
CA PHE A 129 -14.77 6.28 -2.44
C PHE A 129 -13.76 7.39 -2.14
N ARG A 130 -12.48 7.08 -2.31
CA ARG A 130 -11.40 8.05 -2.45
C ARG A 130 -10.80 7.89 -3.83
N SER A 131 -10.56 8.99 -4.53
CA SER A 131 -9.89 8.98 -5.83
C SER A 131 -8.76 9.99 -5.86
N GLY A 132 -7.72 9.72 -6.64
CA GLY A 132 -6.61 10.64 -6.82
C GLY A 132 -5.46 9.97 -7.56
N PHE A 133 -4.23 10.24 -7.13
CA PHE A 133 -3.02 9.76 -7.80
C PHE A 133 -2.05 9.14 -6.80
N GLU A 134 -1.32 8.14 -7.28
CA GLU A 134 -0.20 7.52 -6.58
C GLU A 134 1.05 7.61 -7.45
N PHE A 135 2.17 7.90 -6.79
CA PHE A 135 3.50 7.93 -7.36
C PHE A 135 4.37 6.95 -6.58
N GLU A 136 5.18 6.16 -7.27
CA GLU A 136 6.18 5.28 -6.67
C GLU A 136 7.50 5.41 -7.43
N ALA A 137 8.60 5.55 -6.70
CA ALA A 137 9.94 5.54 -7.24
C ALA A 137 10.79 4.50 -6.54
N VAL A 138 11.54 3.71 -7.31
CA VAL A 138 12.53 2.75 -6.83
C VAL A 138 13.87 3.15 -7.40
N THR A 139 14.88 3.31 -6.54
CA THR A 139 16.26 3.59 -6.95
C THR A 139 17.16 2.45 -6.50
N GLY A 140 17.80 1.77 -7.45
CA GLY A 140 18.78 0.72 -7.16
C GLY A 140 20.13 1.32 -6.74
N LEU A 141 20.76 0.74 -5.72
CA LEU A 141 22.02 1.23 -5.15
C LEU A 141 23.25 0.43 -5.58
N ASN A 142 23.06 -0.75 -6.18
CA ASN A 142 24.14 -1.70 -6.50
C ASN A 142 24.16 -2.18 -7.96
N GLY A 143 23.48 -1.46 -8.88
CA GLY A 143 23.45 -1.77 -10.31
C GLY A 143 22.57 -2.96 -10.73
N ASN A 144 22.22 -3.86 -9.81
CA ASN A 144 21.38 -5.03 -10.09
C ASN A 144 19.87 -4.71 -10.12
N ILE A 145 19.48 -3.54 -9.61
CA ILE A 145 18.09 -3.09 -9.55
C ILE A 145 17.96 -1.87 -10.45
N LYS A 146 17.08 -1.96 -11.44
CA LYS A 146 16.81 -0.84 -12.34
C LYS A 146 16.01 0.23 -11.61
N ASN A 147 16.37 1.49 -11.86
CA ASN A 147 15.56 2.62 -11.40
C ASN A 147 14.22 2.60 -12.12
N GLN A 148 13.16 2.86 -11.37
CA GLN A 148 11.80 2.89 -11.88
C GLN A 148 11.05 4.05 -11.23
N ALA A 149 10.24 4.74 -12.02
CA ALA A 149 9.25 5.69 -11.52
C ALA A 149 7.91 5.33 -12.16
N LEU A 150 6.88 5.33 -11.33
CA LEU A 150 5.52 4.95 -11.66
C LEU A 150 4.58 6.06 -11.21
N VAL A 151 3.61 6.40 -12.04
CA VAL A 151 2.52 7.31 -11.66
C VAL A 151 1.21 6.80 -12.21
N GLY A 152 0.12 6.97 -11.46
CA GLY A 152 -1.16 6.48 -11.92
C GLY A 152 -2.35 6.96 -11.10
N PRO A 153 -3.57 6.92 -11.67
CA PRO A 153 -4.78 7.12 -10.91
C PRO A 153 -4.95 6.02 -9.85
N ARG A 154 -5.41 6.42 -8.67
CA ARG A 154 -5.74 5.58 -7.53
C ARG A 154 -7.22 5.73 -7.20
N ILE A 155 -7.90 4.62 -6.94
CA ILE A 155 -9.20 4.61 -6.27
C ILE A 155 -9.14 3.69 -5.06
N SER A 156 -9.77 4.09 -3.96
CA SER A 156 -9.87 3.22 -2.79
C SER A 156 -11.19 3.38 -2.06
N PHE A 157 -11.61 2.33 -1.35
CA PHE A 157 -12.81 2.35 -0.53
C PHE A 157 -12.66 1.42 0.67
N THR A 158 -13.38 1.74 1.75
CA THR A 158 -13.55 0.84 2.88
C THR A 158 -14.74 -0.07 2.59
N VAL A 159 -14.58 -1.37 2.84
CA VAL A 159 -15.60 -2.36 2.55
C VAL A 159 -16.82 -2.09 3.46
N PRO A 160 -18.02 -1.90 2.89
CA PRO A 160 -19.23 -1.66 3.68
C PRO A 160 -19.44 -2.76 4.72
N LYS A 161 -19.75 -2.36 5.96
CA LYS A 161 -19.93 -3.25 7.14
C LYS A 161 -18.65 -3.95 7.63
N ILE A 162 -17.51 -3.74 6.98
CA ILE A 162 -16.21 -4.30 7.39
C ILE A 162 -15.21 -3.14 7.49
N ALA A 163 -15.36 -2.32 8.54
CA ALA A 163 -14.60 -1.07 8.69
C ALA A 163 -13.07 -1.25 8.77
N TRP A 164 -12.62 -2.46 9.15
CA TRP A 164 -11.20 -2.82 9.20
C TRP A 164 -10.63 -3.23 7.84
N LEU A 165 -11.45 -3.40 6.80
CA LEU A 165 -11.00 -3.86 5.49
C LEU A 165 -11.16 -2.74 4.45
N SER A 166 -10.08 -2.42 3.76
CA SER A 166 -10.08 -1.46 2.65
C SER A 166 -9.46 -2.07 1.41
N VAL A 167 -9.93 -1.64 0.24
CA VAL A 167 -9.40 -2.02 -1.06
C VAL A 167 -8.94 -0.76 -1.77
N ALA A 168 -7.76 -0.82 -2.39
CA ALA A 168 -7.29 0.23 -3.29
C ALA A 168 -6.80 -0.38 -4.60
N THR A 169 -7.07 0.31 -5.70
CA THR A 169 -6.61 -0.07 -7.03
C THR A 169 -5.84 1.11 -7.62
N VAL A 170 -4.69 0.82 -8.21
CA VAL A 170 -3.85 1.80 -8.90
C VAL A 170 -3.51 1.26 -10.28
N ALA A 171 -3.64 2.11 -11.29
CA ALA A 171 -3.20 1.82 -12.66
C ALA A 171 -1.96 2.66 -12.96
N TYR A 172 -0.79 2.12 -12.66
CA TYR A 172 0.49 2.78 -12.87
C TYR A 172 0.91 2.75 -14.35
N THR A 173 1.52 3.82 -14.80
CA THR A 173 2.32 3.83 -16.03
C THR A 173 3.77 4.08 -15.64
N ASP A 174 4.69 3.26 -16.16
CA ASP A 174 6.13 3.51 -16.02
C ASP A 174 6.61 4.57 -17.03
N LEU A 175 7.84 5.07 -16.85
CA LEU A 175 8.44 6.05 -17.78
C LEU A 175 8.62 5.53 -19.23
N ARG A 176 8.40 4.23 -19.48
CA ARG A 176 8.51 3.58 -20.78
C ARG A 176 7.13 3.27 -21.39
N GLY A 177 6.05 3.64 -20.72
CA GLY A 177 4.67 3.43 -21.17
C GLY A 177 4.09 2.06 -20.83
N HIS A 178 4.74 1.25 -19.99
CA HIS A 178 4.16 -0.01 -19.51
C HIS A 178 3.11 0.24 -18.44
N LEU A 179 1.97 -0.43 -18.60
CA LEU A 179 0.84 -0.35 -17.67
C LEU A 179 0.97 -1.45 -16.61
N ILE A 180 0.99 -1.05 -15.33
CA ILE A 180 1.03 -1.95 -14.18
C ILE A 180 -0.24 -1.73 -13.37
N MET A 181 -1.06 -2.77 -13.22
CA MET A 181 -2.28 -2.69 -12.41
C MET A 181 -2.06 -3.35 -11.06
N ARG A 182 -2.22 -2.57 -9.98
CA ARG A 182 -1.95 -3.03 -8.62
C ARG A 182 -3.18 -2.90 -7.74
N ASN A 183 -3.58 -4.03 -7.16
CA ASN A 183 -4.64 -4.09 -6.16
C ASN A 183 -4.05 -4.29 -4.77
N TYR A 184 -4.47 -3.46 -3.82
CA TYR A 184 -4.12 -3.53 -2.42
C TYR A 184 -5.36 -3.97 -1.63
N ILE A 185 -5.23 -5.04 -0.84
CA ILE A 185 -6.22 -5.48 0.14
C ILE A 185 -5.65 -5.21 1.52
N VAL A 186 -6.15 -4.19 2.20
CA VAL A 186 -5.60 -3.70 3.47
C VAL A 186 -6.52 -4.07 4.62
N ALA A 187 -6.05 -4.93 5.52
CA ALA A 187 -6.66 -5.18 6.82
C ALA A 187 -6.01 -4.28 7.87
N THR A 188 -6.81 -3.46 8.56
CA THR A 188 -6.36 -2.54 9.62
C THR A 188 -6.87 -3.02 10.97
N ILE A 189 -5.96 -3.39 11.86
CA ILE A 189 -6.25 -3.77 13.25
C ILE A 189 -5.99 -2.55 14.13
N ARG A 190 -7.00 -2.12 14.89
CA ARG A 190 -6.90 -1.00 15.84
C ARG A 190 -7.17 -1.52 17.24
N HIS A 191 -6.25 -1.27 18.16
CA HIS A 191 -6.42 -1.51 19.59
C HIS A 191 -6.68 -0.18 20.31
#